data_AF-A0A2T7UH68-F1
#
_entry.id   AF-A0A2T7UH68-F1
#
_cell.length_a   1.000
_cell.length_b   1.000
_cell.length_c   1.000
_cell.angle_alpha   90.00
_cell.angle_beta   90.00
_cell.angle_gamma   90.00
#
_symmetry.space_group_name_H-M   'P 1'
#
loop_
_entity.id
_entity.type
_entity.pdbx_description
1 polymer ?
#
loop_
_entity_poly.entity_id
_entity_poly.type
_entity_poly.pdbx_seq_one_letter_code
_entity_poly.pdbx_strand_id
1 'polypeptide(L)'
;MIKRLCGLVWVFSVSGVSAQAQSALPEHIVSGREELNRQRQAVMAVHEQQARDCWQKFAVNACLSDARKVRRQALEPIRQEELRLNADERQWRTEQREIRLEGKQTDVRGQP
;
A
#
# COMPACT_ATOMS: atom_id res chain seq x y z
N MET A 1 43.94 33.16 -13.89
CA MET A 1 42.63 33.76 -14.27
C MET A 1 41.54 32.85 -13.71
N ILE A 2 41.19 32.94 -12.42
CA ILE A 2 40.06 33.72 -11.88
C ILE A 2 38.83 33.74 -12.79
N LYS A 3 37.86 32.88 -12.46
CA LYS A 3 36.44 33.26 -12.36
C LYS A 3 35.79 32.45 -11.25
N ARG A 4 35.80 33.03 -10.05
CA ARG A 4 34.81 32.74 -9.01
C ARG A 4 33.52 33.40 -9.46
N LEU A 5 32.42 32.67 -9.49
CA LEU A 5 31.07 33.22 -9.41
C LEU A 5 30.31 32.39 -8.39
N CYS A 6 30.27 32.97 -7.20
CA CYS A 6 29.36 32.64 -6.11
C CYS A 6 27.93 33.04 -6.50
N GLY A 7 26.95 32.34 -5.91
CA GLY A 7 25.57 32.81 -5.77
C GLY A 7 24.58 31.93 -6.52
N LEU A 8 23.52 31.39 -5.93
CA LEU A 8 22.92 31.54 -4.62
C LEU A 8 22.28 30.19 -4.29
N VAL A 9 22.78 29.52 -3.27
CA VAL A 9 22.17 28.30 -2.72
C VAL A 9 20.96 28.75 -1.90
N TRP A 10 19.77 28.61 -2.48
CA TRP A 10 18.52 28.76 -1.74
C TRP A 10 18.21 27.43 -1.06
N VAL A 11 18.84 27.19 0.10
CA VAL A 11 18.45 26.10 1.00
C VAL A 11 17.26 26.61 1.80
N PHE A 12 16.06 26.35 1.29
CA PHE A 12 14.83 26.43 2.07
C PHE A 12 14.71 25.14 2.89
N SER A 13 15.51 25.01 3.95
CA SER A 13 15.34 23.94 4.94
C SER A 13 14.24 24.32 5.93
N VAL A 14 12.99 24.06 5.55
CA VAL A 14 11.89 23.90 6.52
C VAL A 14 11.89 22.43 6.95
N SER A 15 12.65 22.14 8.00
CA SER A 15 12.61 20.85 8.70
C SER A 15 11.66 20.94 9.88
N GLY A 16 10.37 21.11 9.60
CA GLY A 16 9.30 20.93 10.58
C GLY A 16 8.87 19.46 10.64
N VAL A 17 9.77 18.54 11.00
CA VAL A 17 9.37 17.14 11.25
C VAL A 17 8.79 17.07 12.66
N SER A 18 7.50 17.38 12.78
CA SER A 18 6.75 17.05 14.00
C SER A 18 6.54 15.54 14.04
N ALA A 19 7.37 14.84 14.81
CA ALA A 19 7.21 13.42 15.14
C ALA A 19 5.92 13.24 15.96
N GLN A 20 4.80 13.07 15.26
CA GLN A 20 3.54 12.71 15.88
C GLN A 20 3.62 11.21 16.19
N ALA A 21 3.44 10.82 17.45
CA ALA A 21 3.29 9.43 17.85
C ALA A 21 2.18 8.79 16.99
N GLN A 22 2.57 7.93 16.06
CA GLN A 22 1.64 7.13 15.28
C GLN A 22 1.30 5.93 16.15
N SER A 23 0.02 5.74 16.46
CA SER A 23 -0.44 4.48 17.03
C SER A 23 -0.07 3.36 16.04
N ALA A 24 0.37 2.22 16.57
CA ALA A 24 0.67 1.06 15.74
C ALA A 24 -0.62 0.55 15.09
N LEU A 25 -0.53 0.09 13.83
CA LEU A 25 -1.68 -0.50 13.16
C LEU A 25 -2.15 -1.77 13.89
N PRO A 26 -3.45 -2.08 13.84
CA PRO A 26 -3.98 -3.35 14.33
C PRO A 26 -3.32 -4.56 13.66
N GLU A 27 -3.00 -5.59 14.45
CA GLU A 27 -2.31 -6.80 13.98
C GLU A 27 -3.06 -7.53 12.86
N HIS A 28 -4.40 -7.56 12.89
CA HIS A 28 -5.20 -8.18 11.85
C HIS A 28 -5.06 -7.50 10.47
N ILE A 29 -4.76 -6.19 10.43
CA ILE A 29 -4.49 -5.46 9.19
C ILE A 29 -3.11 -5.81 8.65
N VAL A 30 -2.11 -5.93 9.54
CA VAL A 30 -0.74 -6.30 9.15
C VAL A 30 -0.71 -7.73 8.62
N SER A 31 -1.14 -8.70 9.43
CA SER A 31 -1.20 -10.11 9.06
C SER A 31 -2.12 -10.37 7.86
N GLY A 32 -3.25 -9.66 7.75
CA GLY A 32 -4.15 -9.73 6.60
C GLY A 32 -3.46 -9.31 5.29
N ARG A 33 -2.66 -8.25 5.31
CA ARG A 33 -1.89 -7.82 4.12
C ARG A 33 -0.85 -8.84 3.71
N GLU A 34 -0.15 -9.44 4.67
CA GLU A 34 0.85 -10.47 4.39
C GLU A 34 0.22 -11.71 3.75
N GLU A 35 -0.92 -12.17 4.29
CA GLU A 35 -1.68 -13.28 3.72
C GLU A 35 -2.16 -12.99 2.30
N LEU A 36 -2.79 -11.83 2.06
CA LEU A 36 -3.26 -11.45 0.72
C LEU A 36 -2.10 -11.31 -0.28
N ASN A 37 -0.94 -10.82 0.17
CA ASN A 37 0.25 -10.77 -0.67
C ASN A 37 0.76 -12.18 -1.02
N ARG A 38 0.79 -13.12 -0.07
CA ARG A 38 1.14 -14.52 -0.33
C ARG A 38 0.18 -15.17 -1.33
N GLN A 39 -1.14 -14.95 -1.18
CA GLN A 39 -2.13 -15.45 -2.13
C GLN A 39 -1.92 -14.89 -3.53
N ARG A 40 -1.68 -13.58 -3.64
CA ARG A 40 -1.39 -12.93 -4.93
C ARG A 40 -0.14 -13.51 -5.60
N GLN A 41 0.93 -13.72 -4.82
CA GLN A 41 2.15 -14.35 -5.31
C GLN A 41 1.90 -15.78 -5.81
N ALA A 42 1.08 -16.57 -5.10
CA ALA A 42 0.71 -17.91 -5.53
C ALA A 42 -0.06 -17.91 -6.86
N VAL A 43 -1.05 -17.02 -7.03
CA VAL A 43 -1.77 -16.85 -8.30
C VAL A 43 -0.81 -16.45 -9.43
N MET A 44 0.19 -15.62 -9.11
CA MET A 44 1.16 -15.18 -10.11
C MET A 44 2.12 -16.28 -10.53
N ALA A 45 2.61 -17.09 -9.59
CA ALA A 45 3.44 -18.25 -9.88
C ALA A 45 2.71 -19.26 -10.80
N VAL A 46 1.42 -19.53 -10.51
CA VAL A 46 0.58 -20.40 -11.34
C VAL A 46 0.43 -19.82 -12.75
N HIS A 47 0.14 -18.53 -12.87
CA HIS A 47 0.01 -17.87 -14.17
C HIS A 47 1.32 -17.92 -14.98
N GLU A 48 2.46 -17.69 -14.35
CA GLU A 48 3.76 -17.77 -15.02
C GLU A 48 4.04 -19.19 -15.54
N GLN A 49 3.72 -20.21 -14.75
CA GLN A 49 3.82 -21.61 -15.20
C GLN A 49 2.93 -21.87 -16.42
N GLN A 50 1.65 -21.49 -16.34
CA GLN A 50 0.72 -21.63 -17.47
C GLN A 50 1.20 -20.89 -18.73
N ALA A 51 1.75 -19.69 -18.57
CA ALA A 51 2.30 -18.92 -19.68
C ALA A 51 3.51 -19.61 -20.32
N ARG A 52 4.38 -20.25 -19.52
CA ARG A 52 5.49 -21.07 -20.05
C ARG A 52 4.96 -22.28 -20.82
N ASP A 53 3.97 -22.98 -20.29
CA ASP A 53 3.37 -24.15 -20.93
C ASP A 53 2.68 -23.80 -22.26
N CYS A 54 2.14 -22.58 -22.39
CA CYS A 54 1.51 -22.13 -23.63
C CYS A 54 2.48 -22.11 -24.83
N TRP A 55 3.78 -21.88 -24.62
CA TRP A 55 4.76 -21.85 -25.70
C TRP A 55 5.06 -23.23 -26.30
N GLN A 56 4.66 -24.30 -25.62
CA GLN A 56 4.74 -25.66 -26.15
C GLN A 56 3.52 -26.05 -26.99
N LYS A 57 2.54 -25.15 -27.15
CA LYS A 57 1.30 -25.42 -27.89
C LYS A 57 1.30 -24.74 -29.24
N PHE A 58 0.61 -25.34 -30.22
CA PHE A 58 0.43 -24.72 -31.54
C PHE A 58 -0.36 -23.40 -31.47
N ALA A 59 -1.44 -23.36 -30.69
CA ALA A 59 -2.30 -22.19 -30.53
C ALA A 59 -1.85 -21.27 -29.37
N VAL A 60 -0.58 -20.83 -29.37
CA VAL A 60 0.04 -20.05 -28.27
C VAL A 60 -0.81 -18.85 -27.87
N ASN A 61 -1.27 -18.04 -28.84
CA ASN A 61 -2.00 -16.80 -28.55
C ASN A 61 -3.35 -17.04 -27.86
N ALA A 62 -4.08 -18.07 -28.28
CA ALA A 62 -5.32 -18.48 -27.64
C ALA A 62 -5.05 -18.94 -26.20
N CYS A 63 -4.05 -19.80 -26.01
CA CYS A 63 -3.63 -20.28 -24.69
C CYS A 63 -3.25 -19.12 -23.75
N LEU A 64 -2.44 -18.17 -24.22
CA LEU A 64 -2.04 -17.01 -23.41
C LEU A 64 -3.24 -16.12 -23.05
N SER A 65 -4.25 -16.03 -23.93
CA SER A 65 -5.49 -15.30 -23.65
C SER A 65 -6.26 -15.94 -22.50
N ASP A 66 -6.39 -17.27 -22.53
CA ASP A 66 -7.06 -18.04 -21.49
C ASP A 66 -6.30 -17.97 -20.16
N ALA A 67 -4.97 -18.11 -20.18
CA ALA A 67 -4.14 -17.96 -18.99
C ALA A 67 -4.30 -16.58 -18.33
N ARG A 68 -4.44 -15.50 -19.13
CA ARG A 68 -4.75 -14.15 -18.62
C ARG A 68 -6.17 -14.07 -18.04
N LYS A 69 -7.16 -14.75 -18.64
CA LYS A 69 -8.54 -14.79 -18.13
C LYS A 69 -8.61 -15.49 -16.79
N VAL A 70 -7.97 -16.66 -16.67
CA VAL A 70 -7.87 -17.43 -15.42
C VAL A 70 -7.21 -16.58 -14.33
N ARG A 71 -6.07 -15.93 -14.63
CA ARG A 71 -5.41 -15.02 -13.69
C ARG A 71 -6.34 -13.90 -13.21
N ARG A 72 -7.07 -13.22 -14.10
CA ARG A 72 -7.99 -12.15 -13.71
C ARG A 72 -9.08 -12.66 -12.78
N GLN A 73 -9.66 -13.82 -13.09
CA GLN A 73 -10.70 -14.43 -12.25
C GLN A 73 -10.17 -14.83 -10.88
N ALA A 74 -8.94 -15.37 -10.80
CA ALA A 74 -8.31 -15.76 -9.55
C ALA A 74 -7.91 -14.55 -8.68
N LEU A 75 -7.51 -13.43 -9.30
CA LEU A 75 -7.14 -12.21 -8.57
C LEU A 75 -8.35 -11.40 -8.08
N GLU A 76 -9.53 -11.57 -8.69
CA GLU A 76 -10.72 -10.79 -8.33
C GLU A 76 -11.14 -10.95 -6.86
N PRO A 77 -11.30 -12.15 -6.28
CA PRO A 77 -11.64 -12.27 -4.86
C PRO A 77 -10.56 -11.68 -3.93
N ILE A 78 -9.28 -11.81 -4.30
CA ILE A 78 -8.17 -11.21 -3.54
C ILE A 78 -8.30 -9.68 -3.55
N ARG A 79 -8.61 -9.09 -4.70
CA ARG A 79 -8.82 -7.63 -4.84
C ARG A 79 -9.97 -7.16 -3.96
N GLN A 80 -11.08 -7.89 -3.89
CA GLN A 80 -12.22 -7.52 -3.06
C GLN A 80 -11.86 -7.53 -1.57
N GLU A 81 -11.09 -8.53 -1.11
CA GLU A 81 -10.63 -8.60 0.27
C GLU A 81 -9.62 -7.49 0.60
N GLU A 82 -8.72 -7.16 -0.34
CA GLU A 82 -7.81 -6.01 -0.19
C GLU A 82 -8.57 -4.69 -0.04
N LEU A 83 -9.64 -4.50 -0.82
CA LEU A 83 -10.48 -3.29 -0.71
C LEU A 83 -11.18 -3.21 0.65
N ARG A 84 -11.66 -4.34 1.16
CA ARG A 84 -12.27 -4.45 2.50
C ARG A 84 -11.25 -4.09 3.59
N LEU A 85 -10.07 -4.72 3.57
CA LEU A 85 -9.01 -4.46 4.54
C LEU A 85 -8.52 -3.00 4.51
N ASN A 86 -8.44 -2.40 3.31
CA ASN A 86 -8.10 -0.99 3.15
C ASN A 86 -9.19 -0.07 3.71
N ALA A 87 -10.47 -0.46 3.69
CA ALA A 87 -11.55 0.28 4.32
C ALA A 87 -11.43 0.23 5.85
N ASP A 88 -11.17 -0.96 6.41
CA ASP A 88 -10.97 -1.17 7.85
C ASP A 88 -9.82 -0.29 8.38
N GLU A 89 -8.70 -0.24 7.66
CA GLU A 89 -7.58 0.62 8.03
C GLU A 89 -7.92 2.11 7.96
N ARG A 90 -8.64 2.54 6.93
CA ARG A 90 -9.07 3.94 6.82
C ARG A 90 -9.95 4.34 7.99
N GLN A 91 -10.90 3.48 8.36
CA GLN A 91 -11.76 3.70 9.52
C GLN A 91 -10.92 3.82 10.80
N TRP A 92 -10.04 2.85 11.05
CA TRP A 92 -9.18 2.87 12.22
C TRP A 92 -8.33 4.16 12.29
N ARG A 93 -7.71 4.59 11.18
CA ARG A 93 -6.93 5.83 11.14
C ARG A 93 -7.77 7.08 11.44
N THR A 94 -9.04 7.09 11.04
CA THR A 94 -9.98 8.16 11.37
C THR A 94 -10.27 8.19 12.86
N GLU A 95 -10.61 7.04 13.46
CA GLU A 95 -10.87 6.90 14.90
C GLU A 95 -9.65 7.35 15.73
N GLN A 96 -8.44 6.93 15.34
CA GLN A 96 -7.20 7.35 16.01
C GLN A 96 -6.95 8.87 15.92
N ARG A 97 -7.38 9.50 14.83
CA ARG A 97 -7.31 10.95 14.68
C ARG A 97 -8.32 11.64 15.60
N GLU A 98 -9.55 11.15 15.67
CA GLU A 98 -10.61 11.70 16.53
C GLU A 98 -10.20 11.65 18.00
N ILE A 99 -9.74 10.49 18.49
CA ILE A 99 -9.22 10.33 19.86
C ILE A 99 -8.13 11.37 20.16
N ARG A 100 -7.22 11.63 19.21
CA ARG A 100 -6.14 12.61 19.38
C ARG A 100 -6.66 14.05 19.43
N LEU A 101 -7.72 14.36 18.68
CA LEU A 101 -8.34 15.69 18.68
C LEU A 101 -9.12 15.94 19.98
N GLU A 102 -9.84 14.94 20.47
CA GLU A 102 -10.54 15.01 21.76
C GLU A 102 -9.56 15.21 22.92
N GLY A 103 -8.48 14.43 22.97
CA GLY A 103 -7.45 14.56 24.02
C GLY A 103 -6.78 15.95 24.03
N LYS A 104 -6.60 16.58 22.86
CA LYS A 104 -6.12 17.98 22.77
C LYS A 104 -7.16 18.99 23.27
N GLN A 105 -8.44 18.78 22.97
CA GLN A 105 -9.49 19.71 23.42
C GLN A 105 -9.67 19.68 24.94
N THR A 106 -9.53 18.52 25.57
CA THR A 106 -9.59 18.41 27.04
C THR A 106 -8.40 19.09 27.72
N ASP A 107 -7.20 18.97 27.13
CA ASP A 107 -5.97 19.61 27.62
C ASP A 107 -6.08 21.14 27.59
N VAL A 108 -6.52 21.70 26.45
CA VAL A 108 -6.73 23.16 26.29
C VAL A 108 -7.79 23.71 27.24
N ARG A 109 -8.83 22.93 27.58
CA ARG A 109 -9.90 23.37 28.51
C ARG A 109 -9.51 23.26 29.99
N GLY A 110 -8.49 22.47 30.32
CA GLY A 110 -8.02 22.25 31.70
C GLY A 110 -6.89 23.19 32.15
N GLN A 111 -6.35 24.00 31.23
CA GLN A 111 -5.32 25.00 31.54
C GLN A 111 -5.99 26.29 32.07
N PRO A 112 -5.72 26.74 33.31
CA PRO A 112 -6.28 27.99 33.87
C PRO A 112 -5.69 29.25 33.23
#